data_AF-A0A846EGU4-F1
#
_entry.id   AF-A0A846EGU4-F1
#
_cell.length_a   1.000
_cell.length_b   1.000
_cell.length_c   1.000
_cell.angle_alpha   90.00
_cell.angle_beta   90.00
_cell.angle_gamma   90.00
#
_symmetry.space_group_name_H-M   'P 1'
#
loop_
_entity.id
_entity.type
_entity.pdbx_description
1 polymer ?
#
loop_
_entity_poly.entity_id
_entity_poly.type
_entity_poly.pdbx_seq_one_letter_code
_entity_poly.pdbx_strand_id
1 'polypeptide(L)' 'MVKQQAQQGQFIVVSLRRPMIKSAGCTIGVTQARGAYTQVLGGKLSDK' A
#
# COMPACT_ATOMS: atom_id res chain seq x y z
N MET A 1 -7.63 -2.61 -13.96
CA MET A 1 -8.90 -2.82 -13.24
C MET A 1 -9.03 -1.90 -12.03
N VAL A 2 -8.41 -2.20 -10.87
CA VAL A 2 -8.59 -1.40 -9.63
C VAL A 2 -8.23 0.09 -9.81
N LYS A 3 -7.12 0.41 -10.50
CA LYS A 3 -6.70 1.80 -10.77
C LYS A 3 -7.77 2.65 -11.47
N GLN A 4 -8.52 2.06 -12.41
CA GLN A 4 -9.57 2.77 -13.14
C GLN A 4 -10.81 2.95 -12.27
N GLN A 5 -11.20 1.93 -11.51
CA GLN A 5 -12.32 2.01 -10.57
C GLN A 5 -12.05 2.99 -9.42
N ALA A 6 -10.79 3.17 -9.02
CA ALA A 6 -10.39 4.14 -8.01
C ALA A 6 -10.64 5.61 -8.38
N GLN A 7 -11.01 5.91 -9.64
CA GLN A 7 -11.47 7.25 -10.03
C GLN A 7 -12.87 7.55 -9.51
N GLN A 8 -13.66 6.52 -9.19
CA GLN A 8 -15.06 6.64 -8.80
C GLN A 8 -15.28 6.35 -7.31
N GLY A 9 -14.21 6.07 -6.55
CA GLY A 9 -14.30 5.75 -5.13
C GLY A 9 -12.95 5.43 -4.49
N GLN A 10 -12.94 5.34 -3.16
CA GLN A 10 -11.73 5.02 -2.40
C GLN A 10 -11.56 3.50 -2.26
N PHE A 11 -10.35 3.02 -2.52
CA PHE A 11 -9.99 1.60 -2.38
C PHE A 11 -8.82 1.44 -1.41
N ILE A 12 -8.90 0.40 -0.58
CA ILE A 12 -7.77 -0.15 0.17
C ILE A 12 -7.49 -1.52 -0.42
N VAL A 13 -6.24 -1.77 -0.77
CA VAL A 13 -5.80 -3.03 -1.38
C VAL A 13 -4.63 -3.60 -0.62
N VAL A 14 -4.63 -4.93 -0.44
CA VAL A 14 -3.50 -5.68 0.11
C VAL A 14 -2.85 -6.44 -1.04
N SER A 15 -1.57 -6.19 -1.31
CA SER A 15 -0.88 -6.79 -2.43
C SER A 15 0.61 -6.96 -2.17
N LEU A 16 1.16 -8.08 -2.64
CA LEU A 16 2.60 -8.32 -2.71
C LEU A 16 3.17 -7.99 -4.10
N ARG A 17 2.31 -7.66 -5.09
CA ARG A 17 2.73 -7.41 -6.48
C ARG A 17 3.22 -5.97 -6.61
N ARG A 18 4.51 -5.79 -6.93
CA ARG A 18 5.12 -4.46 -7.15
C ARG A 18 4.33 -3.55 -8.10
N PRO A 19 3.79 -4.01 -9.25
CA PRO A 19 3.00 -3.13 -10.13
C PRO A 19 1.76 -2.53 -9.45
N MET A 20 1.13 -3.26 -8.53
CA MET A 20 -0.03 -2.77 -7.80
C MET A 20 0.38 -1.77 -6.72
N ILE A 21 1.44 -2.08 -5.96
CA ILE A 21 1.99 -1.20 -4.91
C ILE A 21 2.42 0.16 -5.50
N LYS A 22 3.12 0.15 -6.64
CA LYS A 22 3.52 1.39 -7.34
C LYS A 22 2.35 2.23 -7.85
N SER A 23 1.19 1.61 -8.09
CA SER A 23 0.01 2.32 -8.59
C SER A 23 -0.86 2.95 -7.49
N ALA A 24 -0.59 2.62 -6.22
CA ALA A 24 -1.36 3.10 -5.08
C ALA A 24 -0.93 4.53 -4.71
N GLY A 25 -1.89 5.42 -4.44
CA GLY A 25 -1.60 6.80 -4.03
C GLY A 25 -0.93 6.93 -2.66
N CYS A 26 -1.08 5.90 -1.80
CA CYS A 26 -0.37 5.76 -0.54
C CYS A 26 -0.07 4.27 -0.33
N THR A 27 1.09 3.97 0.24
CA THR A 27 1.44 2.60 0.64
C THR A 27 1.67 2.56 2.14
N ILE A 28 1.06 1.56 2.79
CA ILE A 28 1.27 1.27 4.20
C ILE A 28 2.09 -0.02 4.27
N GLY A 29 3.31 0.10 4.78
CA GLY A 29 4.15 -1.05 5.10
C GLY A 29 3.71 -1.65 6.42
N VAL A 30 3.41 -2.94 6.43
CA VAL A 30 3.11 -3.66 7.67
C VAL A 30 4.15 -4.77 7.82
N THR A 31 4.78 -4.83 8.97
CA THR A 31 5.73 -5.88 9.30
C THR A 31 5.54 -6.33 10.75
N GLN A 32 5.85 -7.59 11.05
CA GLN A 32 5.94 -8.02 12.43
C GLN A 32 7.33 -7.68 12.94
N ALA A 33 7.40 -6.84 13.98
CA ALA A 33 8.65 -6.60 14.67
C ALA A 33 9.06 -7.87 15.45
N ARG A 34 10.36 -8.11 15.60
CA ARG A 34 10.86 -9.25 16.38
C ARG A 34 10.34 -9.14 17.82
N GLY A 35 9.38 -10.00 18.20
CA GLY A 35 8.80 -9.98 19.55
C GLY A 35 7.28 -9.74 19.65
N ALA A 36 6.51 -10.02 18.59
CA ALA A 36 5.05 -10.24 18.64
C ALA A 36 4.11 -9.03 18.52
N TYR A 37 4.58 -7.87 18.04
CA TYR A 37 3.69 -6.76 17.66
C TYR A 37 3.79 -6.41 16.17
N THR A 38 2.66 -5.98 15.62
CA THR A 38 2.57 -5.47 14.26
C THR A 38 3.05 -4.03 14.22
N GLN A 39 4.11 -3.78 13.48
CA GLN A 39 4.57 -2.44 13.17
C GLN A 39 3.94 -1.97 11.87
N VAL A 40 3.40 -0.75 11.90
CA VAL A 40 2.78 -0.08 10.74
C VAL A 40 3.62 1.14 10.40
N LEU A 41 4.04 1.22 9.15
CA LEU A 41 4.86 2.29 8.58
C LEU A 41 4.05 2.97 7.48
N GLY A 42 3.80 4.27 7.62
CA GLY A 42 3.22 5.07 6.54
C GLY A 42 4.30 5.58 5.60
N GLY A 43 4.14 5.40 4.29
CA GLY A 43 5.05 5.95 3.29
C GLY A 43 4.28 6.61 2.14
N LYS A 44 4.57 7.89 1.87
CA LYS A 44 4.37 8.42 0.51
C LYS A 44 5.47 7.82 -0.35
N LEU A 45 5.12 6.98 -1.33
CA LEU A 45 6.08 6.67 -2.39
C LEU A 45 6.38 7.99 -3.12
N SER A 46 7.51 8.60 -2.80
CA SER A 46 8.06 9.65 -3.63
C SER A 46 8.74 8.95 -4.80
N ASP A 47 8.11 8.99 -5.97
CA ASP A 47 8.76 8.63 -7.22
C ASP A 47 9.93 9.61 -7.42
N LYS A 48 11.15 9.14 -7.17
CA LYS A 48 12.36 9.70 -7.74
C LYS A 48 12.69 8.94 -9.02
#